data_AF-A0A9D8WQF5-F1
#
_entry.id   AF-A0A9D8WQF5-F1
#
_cell.length_a   1.000
_cell.length_b   1.000
_cell.length_c   1.000
_cell.angle_alpha   90.00
_cell.angle_beta   90.00
_cell.angle_gamma   90.00
#
_symmetry.space_group_name_H-M   'P 1'
#
loop_
_entity.id
_entity.type
_entity.pdbx_description
1 polymer ?
#
loop_
_entity_poly.entity_id
_entity_poly.type
_entity_poly.pdbx_seq_one_letter_code
_entity_poly.pdbx_strand_id
1 'polypeptide(L)'
;TMTFKAAPWGQEGGSMTLSSSNESITLSQEAFELNNETWNECTVTLTGTGSTTITFMVTENRFFLDDINAEKDAPTGISIITPQREAESRRIYSIDGRYLGTDFDRLARGIYIIGGKKVLK
;
A
#
# COMPACT_ATOMS: atom_id res chain seq x y z
N THR A 1 4.05 -8.50 -7.44
CA THR A 1 4.64 -9.79 -7.82
C THR A 1 3.55 -10.73 -8.26
N MET A 2 3.79 -11.48 -9.34
CA MET A 2 2.90 -12.55 -9.78
C MET A 2 3.63 -13.89 -9.64
N THR A 3 2.93 -14.88 -9.09
CA THR A 3 3.40 -16.25 -8.98
C THR A 3 2.45 -17.19 -9.71
N PHE A 4 2.97 -18.27 -10.26
CA PHE A 4 2.19 -19.29 -10.94
C PHE A 4 2.99 -20.59 -11.05
N LYS A 5 2.31 -21.68 -11.34
CA LYS A 5 2.91 -22.96 -11.73
C LYS A 5 2.69 -23.19 -13.22
N ALA A 6 3.72 -23.69 -13.90
CA ALA A 6 3.63 -24.06 -15.30
C ALA A 6 4.26 -25.44 -15.55
N ALA A 7 3.61 -26.26 -16.38
CA ALA A 7 4.12 -27.58 -16.75
C ALA A 7 3.93 -27.83 -18.25
N PRO A 8 4.89 -28.50 -18.92
CA PRO A 8 4.71 -28.97 -20.28
C PRO A 8 3.87 -30.27 -20.30
N TRP A 9 3.33 -30.64 -21.46
CA TRP A 9 2.68 -31.95 -21.61
C TRP A 9 3.72 -33.07 -21.67
N GLY A 10 3.88 -33.83 -20.58
CA GLY A 10 4.77 -34.98 -20.54
C GLY A 10 6.22 -34.60 -20.86
N GLN A 11 6.71 -35.00 -22.03
CA GLN A 11 8.08 -34.78 -22.50
C GLN A 11 8.23 -33.56 -23.45
N GLU A 12 7.18 -32.74 -23.60
CA GLU A 12 7.14 -31.56 -24.48
C GLU A 12 7.71 -30.27 -23.81
N GLY A 13 8.78 -30.40 -23.03
CA GLY A 13 9.44 -29.27 -22.36
C GLY A 13 9.99 -28.23 -23.32
N GLY A 14 10.45 -27.11 -22.77
CA GLY A 14 10.97 -25.98 -23.54
C GLY A 14 10.74 -24.65 -22.85
N SER A 15 10.80 -23.57 -23.62
CA SER A 15 10.71 -22.22 -23.09
C SER A 15 9.30 -21.63 -23.24
N MET A 16 8.73 -21.16 -22.15
CA MET A 16 7.52 -20.35 -22.13
C MET A 16 7.89 -18.88 -21.93
N THR A 17 7.37 -18.01 -22.77
CA THR A 17 7.60 -16.56 -22.69
C THR A 17 6.38 -15.82 -22.15
N LEU A 18 6.65 -14.71 -21.47
CA LEU A 18 5.66 -13.77 -20.98
C LEU A 18 5.84 -12.43 -21.69
N SER A 19 4.74 -11.79 -22.05
CA SER A 19 4.74 -10.42 -22.54
C SER A 19 3.63 -9.58 -21.89
N SER A 20 3.90 -8.29 -21.74
CA SER A 20 2.94 -7.29 -21.29
C SER A 20 2.39 -6.55 -22.50
N SER A 21 1.07 -6.32 -22.55
CA SER A 21 0.47 -5.47 -23.59
C SER A 21 0.75 -3.97 -23.38
N ASN A 22 1.39 -3.60 -22.26
CA ASN A 22 1.69 -2.23 -21.89
C ASN A 22 3.20 -2.05 -21.74
N GLU A 23 3.78 -1.24 -22.62
CA GLU A 23 5.22 -0.93 -22.68
C GLU A 23 5.73 -0.17 -21.44
N SER A 24 4.84 0.50 -20.70
CA SER A 24 5.19 1.16 -19.43
C SER A 24 5.31 0.18 -18.25
N ILE A 25 5.05 -1.11 -18.47
CA ILE A 25 5.20 -2.17 -17.49
C ILE A 25 6.29 -3.13 -17.94
N THR A 26 7.33 -3.26 -17.13
CA THR A 26 8.45 -4.16 -17.36
C THR A 26 8.31 -5.43 -16.52
N LEU A 27 8.75 -6.55 -17.08
CA LEU A 27 8.80 -7.84 -16.40
C LEU A 27 10.25 -8.11 -15.95
N SER A 28 10.43 -8.58 -14.71
CA SER A 28 11.77 -8.94 -14.22
C SER A 28 12.40 -10.12 -14.99
N GLN A 29 11.57 -10.95 -15.61
CA GLN A 29 11.94 -12.10 -16.42
C GLN A 29 10.82 -12.37 -17.43
N GLU A 30 11.21 -12.62 -18.69
CA GLU A 30 10.26 -12.81 -19.80
C GLU A 30 10.26 -14.24 -20.35
N ALA A 31 11.17 -15.12 -19.91
CA ALA A 31 11.26 -16.50 -20.37
C ALA A 31 11.50 -17.46 -19.20
N PHE A 32 10.79 -18.58 -19.20
CA PHE A 32 10.84 -19.63 -18.20
C PHE A 32 11.04 -20.98 -18.88
N GLU A 33 12.07 -21.71 -18.46
CA GLU A 33 12.28 -23.08 -18.90
C GLU A 33 11.33 -24.02 -18.14
N LEU A 34 10.63 -24.86 -18.88
CA LEU A 34 9.70 -25.84 -18.38
C LEU A 34 10.33 -27.22 -18.46
N ASN A 35 10.64 -27.79 -17.30
CA ASN A 35 11.16 -29.14 -17.20
C ASN A 35 10.05 -30.17 -17.46
N ASN A 36 10.40 -31.28 -18.11
CA ASN A 36 9.49 -32.38 -18.43
C ASN A 36 8.90 -33.03 -17.16
N GLU A 37 7.64 -33.46 -17.26
CA GLU A 37 6.93 -34.24 -16.24
C GLU A 37 6.88 -33.61 -14.84
N THR A 38 7.05 -32.29 -14.74
CA THR A 38 7.00 -31.58 -13.47
C THR A 38 6.33 -30.22 -13.60
N TRP A 39 5.71 -29.79 -12.50
CA TRP A 39 5.33 -28.39 -12.32
C TRP A 39 6.57 -27.57 -12.00
N ASN A 40 6.72 -26.45 -12.69
CA ASN A 40 7.77 -25.46 -12.49
C ASN A 40 7.13 -24.27 -11.76
N GLU A 41 7.65 -23.93 -10.59
CA GLU A 41 7.20 -22.75 -9.84
C GLU A 41 7.87 -21.51 -10.40
N CYS A 42 7.07 -20.55 -10.85
CA CYS A 42 7.53 -19.36 -11.53
C CYS A 42 7.12 -18.11 -10.74
N THR A 43 8.03 -17.13 -10.72
CA THR A 43 7.79 -15.83 -10.08
C THR A 43 8.26 -14.73 -11.01
N VAL A 44 7.42 -13.72 -11.21
CA VAL A 44 7.75 -12.54 -12.01
C VAL A 44 7.30 -11.27 -11.29
N THR A 45 8.16 -10.26 -11.28
CA THR A 45 7.83 -8.93 -10.76
C THR A 45 7.47 -8.03 -11.93
N LEU A 46 6.26 -7.48 -11.88
CA LEU A 46 5.78 -6.45 -12.80
C LEU A 46 6.09 -5.09 -12.19
N THR A 47 6.82 -4.24 -12.91
CA THR A 47 7.17 -2.89 -12.46
C THR A 47 6.65 -1.86 -13.45
N GLY A 48 5.88 -0.88 -12.97
CA GLY A 48 5.31 0.17 -13.81
C GLY A 48 3.95 0.62 -13.34
N THR A 49 3.26 1.39 -14.19
CA THR A 49 1.93 1.93 -13.90
C THR A 49 0.98 1.75 -15.09
N GLY A 50 -0.28 1.48 -14.80
CA GLY A 50 -1.33 1.32 -15.81
C GLY A 50 -1.94 -0.09 -15.77
N SER A 51 -2.94 -0.30 -16.63
CA SER A 51 -3.51 -1.62 -16.86
C SER A 51 -2.66 -2.39 -17.87
N THR A 52 -2.61 -3.71 -17.76
CA THR A 52 -1.96 -4.58 -18.75
C THR A 52 -2.63 -5.94 -18.79
N THR A 53 -2.48 -6.61 -19.93
CA THR A 53 -2.70 -8.04 -20.09
C THR A 53 -1.35 -8.73 -20.14
N ILE A 54 -1.17 -9.77 -19.32
CA ILE A 54 -0.02 -10.66 -19.43
C ILE A 54 -0.39 -11.82 -20.34
N THR A 55 0.41 -12.02 -21.38
CA THR A 55 0.27 -13.14 -22.31
C THR A 55 1.35 -14.18 -22.01
N PHE A 56 0.93 -15.42 -21.85
CA PHE A 56 1.81 -16.59 -21.76
C PHE A 56 1.86 -17.25 -23.14
N MET A 57 3.06 -17.50 -23.65
CA MET A 57 3.25 -18.01 -25.01
C MET A 57 4.29 -19.13 -25.04
N VAL A 58 4.02 -20.11 -25.89
CA VAL A 58 4.97 -21.12 -26.35
C VAL A 58 4.84 -21.21 -27.87
N THR A 59 5.93 -21.52 -28.56
CA THR A 59 5.95 -21.50 -30.04
C THR A 59 5.47 -22.80 -30.66
N GLU A 60 5.72 -23.95 -30.02
CA GLU A 60 5.48 -25.26 -30.64
C GLU A 60 4.59 -26.19 -29.78
N ASN A 61 4.79 -26.19 -28.47
CA ASN A 61 4.20 -27.20 -27.58
C ASN A 61 2.98 -26.67 -26.82
N ARG A 62 2.42 -27.51 -25.94
CA ARG A 62 1.34 -27.11 -25.03
C ARG A 62 1.88 -27.00 -23.61
N PHE A 63 1.29 -26.10 -22.83
CA PHE A 63 1.57 -25.97 -21.41
C PHE A 63 0.27 -25.87 -20.62
N PHE A 64 0.37 -26.16 -19.35
CA PHE A 64 -0.68 -26.01 -18.35
C PHE A 64 -0.25 -24.95 -17.36
N LEU A 65 -1.22 -24.18 -16.88
CA LEU A 65 -1.03 -23.22 -15.80
C LEU A 65 -1.87 -23.64 -14.61
N ASP A 66 -1.33 -23.39 -13.42
CA ASP A 66 -2.06 -23.54 -12.17
C ASP A 66 -1.57 -22.48 -11.15
N ASP A 67 -2.33 -22.29 -10.07
CA ASP A 67 -2.00 -21.41 -8.95
C ASP A 67 -1.57 -19.98 -9.36
N ILE A 68 -2.23 -19.40 -10.37
CA ILE A 68 -1.92 -18.03 -10.82
C ILE A 68 -2.39 -17.04 -9.77
N ASN A 69 -1.45 -16.31 -9.19
CA ASN A 69 -1.71 -15.32 -8.15
C ASN A 69 -0.95 -14.03 -8.44
N ALA A 70 -1.62 -12.89 -8.29
CA ALA A 70 -1.02 -11.58 -8.47
C ALA A 70 -1.21 -10.75 -7.21
N GLU A 71 -0.10 -10.45 -6.55
CA GLU A 71 -0.08 -9.68 -5.31
C GLU A 71 0.66 -8.36 -5.52
N LYS A 72 0.11 -7.31 -4.96
CA LYS A 72 0.84 -6.05 -4.81
C LYS A 72 1.45 -6.04 -3.43
N ASP A 73 2.76 -5.83 -3.35
CA ASP A 73 3.40 -5.51 -2.07
C ASP A 73 2.80 -4.21 -1.54
N ALA A 74 1.91 -4.33 -0.58
CA ALA A 74 1.26 -3.23 0.09
C ALA A 74 1.63 -3.30 1.58
N PRO A 75 2.36 -2.30 2.12
CA PRO A 75 2.63 -2.28 3.54
C PRO A 75 1.30 -2.14 4.30
N THR A 76 1.02 -3.06 5.21
CA THR A 76 -0.14 -3.02 6.12
C THR A 76 0.08 -2.07 7.30
N GLY A 77 0.92 -1.03 7.11
CA GLY A 77 1.40 -0.17 8.17
C GLY A 77 0.29 0.66 8.84
N ILE A 78 0.44 0.89 10.15
CA ILE A 78 -0.37 1.84 10.92
C ILE A 78 -0.02 3.25 10.46
N SER A 79 -1.02 4.01 9.99
CA SER A 79 -0.83 5.43 9.69
C SER A 79 -0.73 6.22 11.00
N ILE A 80 0.36 6.96 11.19
CA ILE A 80 0.50 7.91 12.30
C ILE A 80 -0.48 9.05 12.04
N ILE A 81 -1.59 9.08 12.78
CA ILE A 81 -2.45 10.26 12.80
C ILE A 81 -1.69 11.41 13.47
N THR A 82 -1.46 12.50 12.74
CA THR A 82 -1.00 13.74 13.35
C THR A 82 -2.09 14.18 14.33
N PRO A 83 -1.82 14.28 15.64
CA PRO A 83 -2.84 14.77 16.57
C PRO A 83 -3.24 16.17 16.11
N GLN A 84 -4.53 16.37 15.89
CA GLN A 84 -5.09 17.68 15.63
C GLN A 84 -4.67 18.57 16.80
N ARG A 85 -3.74 19.50 16.57
CA ARG A 85 -3.50 20.57 17.54
C ARG A 85 -4.83 21.29 17.65
N GLU A 86 -5.53 21.11 18.78
CA GLU A 86 -6.68 21.94 19.07
C GLU A 86 -6.22 23.39 18.94
N ALA A 87 -6.89 24.15 18.07
CA ALA A 87 -6.63 25.57 17.95
C ALA A 87 -6.67 26.16 19.36
N GLU A 88 -5.61 26.85 19.78
CA GLU A 88 -5.51 27.39 21.14
C GLU A 88 -6.77 28.20 21.45
N SER A 89 -7.67 27.60 22.23
CA SER A 89 -8.97 28.19 22.49
C SER A 89 -8.74 29.44 23.32
N ARG A 90 -9.05 30.61 22.74
CA ARG A 90 -9.01 31.91 23.41
C ARG A 90 -10.10 32.07 24.47
N ARG A 91 -10.95 31.05 24.68
CA ARG A 91 -11.98 31.07 25.71
C ARG A 91 -11.34 30.95 27.09
N ILE A 92 -11.74 31.84 27.98
CA ILE A 92 -11.26 31.91 29.34
C ILE A 92 -12.36 31.40 30.25
N TYR A 93 -12.00 30.53 31.19
CA TYR A 93 -12.90 30.04 32.21
C TYR A 93 -12.34 30.35 33.60
N SER A 94 -13.22 30.51 34.58
CA SER A 94 -12.83 30.47 35.99
C SER A 94 -12.38 29.06 36.39
N ILE A 95 -11.75 28.93 37.56
CA ILE A 95 -11.26 27.63 38.06
C ILE A 95 -12.38 26.60 38.30
N ASP A 96 -13.59 27.07 38.56
CA ASP A 96 -14.82 26.28 38.69
C ASP A 96 -15.55 26.07 37.35
N GLY A 97 -14.96 26.49 36.23
CA GLY A 97 -15.42 26.15 34.88
C GLY A 97 -16.45 27.09 34.24
N ARG A 98 -16.70 28.29 34.81
CA ARG A 98 -17.62 29.27 34.21
C ARG A 98 -16.93 30.04 33.09
N TYR A 99 -17.62 30.24 31.97
CA TYR A 99 -17.09 31.01 30.85
C TYR A 99 -17.02 32.52 31.18
N LEU A 100 -15.86 33.13 30.93
CA LEU A 100 -15.56 34.53 31.26
C LEU A 100 -15.26 35.41 30.02
N GLY A 101 -15.39 34.86 28.81
CA GLY A 101 -15.09 35.56 27.56
C GLY A 101 -13.73 35.17 26.97
N THR A 102 -13.10 36.10 26.26
CA THR A 102 -11.84 35.86 25.54
C THR A 102 -10.77 36.92 25.76
N ASP A 103 -11.04 37.92 26.60
CA ASP A 103 -10.13 39.04 26.88
C ASP A 103 -9.58 38.91 28.30
N PHE A 104 -8.33 38.45 28.41
CA PHE A 104 -7.68 38.19 29.69
C PHE A 104 -7.39 39.47 30.45
N ASP A 105 -7.17 40.60 29.76
CA ASP A 105 -6.76 41.86 30.37
C ASP A 105 -7.90 42.55 31.13
N ARG A 106 -9.16 42.18 30.84
CA ARG A 106 -10.34 42.69 31.54
C ARG A 106 -10.70 41.95 32.83
N LEU A 107 -10.05 40.82 33.12
CA LEU A 107 -10.33 40.02 34.32
C LEU A 107 -9.59 40.56 35.55
N ALA A 108 -10.16 40.33 36.74
CA ALA A 108 -9.48 40.62 38.01
C ALA A 108 -8.24 39.71 38.20
N ARG A 109 -7.45 39.94 39.25
CA ARG A 109 -6.34 39.04 39.59
C ARG A 109 -6.87 37.69 40.05
N GLY A 110 -6.25 36.60 39.61
CA GLY A 110 -6.75 35.25 39.89
C GLY A 110 -6.22 34.18 38.95
N ILE A 111 -6.67 32.94 39.17
CA ILE A 111 -6.30 31.78 38.34
C ILE A 111 -7.44 31.45 37.37
N TYR A 112 -7.08 31.28 36.10
CA TYR A 112 -8.01 31.07 34.99
C TYR A 112 -7.61 29.85 34.16
N ILE A 113 -8.56 29.28 33.42
CA ILE A 113 -8.32 28.18 32.48
C ILE A 113 -8.40 28.75 31.05
N ILE A 114 -7.32 28.64 30.28
CA ILE A 114 -7.21 29.12 28.89
C ILE A 114 -6.56 28.01 28.05
N GLY A 115 -7.20 27.59 26.96
CA GLY A 115 -6.69 26.49 26.14
C GLY A 115 -6.40 25.19 26.93
N GLY A 116 -7.19 24.92 27.99
CA GLY A 116 -7.02 23.77 28.87
C GLY A 116 -5.89 23.90 29.92
N LYS A 117 -5.22 25.05 30.03
CA LYS A 117 -4.12 25.29 30.99
C LYS A 117 -4.53 26.31 32.05
N LYS A 118 -4.01 26.14 33.27
CA LYS A 118 -4.17 27.12 34.35
C LYS A 118 -3.18 28.27 34.17
N VAL A 119 -3.68 29.50 34.19
CA VAL A 119 -2.90 30.74 33.99
C VAL A 119 -3.20 31.70 35.14
N LEU A 120 -2.17 32.24 35.77
CA LEU A 120 -2.29 33.25 36.83
C LEU A 120 -2.26 34.66 36.22
N LYS A 121 -3.15 35.53 36.70
CA LYS A 121 -3.12 36.97 36.47
C LYS A 121 -2.74 37.73 37.73
#